data_AF-A0A229TBA9-F1
#
_entry.id   AF-A0A229TBA9-F1
#
_cell.length_a   1.000
_cell.length_b   1.000
_cell.length_c   1.000
_cell.angle_alpha   90.00
_cell.angle_beta   90.00
_cell.angle_gamma   90.00
#
_symmetry.space_group_name_H-M   'P 1'
#
loop_
_entity.id
_entity.type
_entity.pdbx_description
1 polymer ?
#
loop_
_entity_poly.entity_id
_entity_poly.type
_entity_poly.pdbx_seq_one_letter_code
_entity_poly.pdbx_strand_id
1 'polypeptide(L)'
;MNGTADGPLDHDAAASRITQVENRVGRTKRIYVGSVVLLGVITLAYFAVVGGIPRAVVKPYDSLLVLFPVALFFVVVGIRRASTSARGVLRVEQWLLAGYIVAMVVAGALEIFVFRQGTVAAALPGLLPAAVCFAAAGVLGKK
;
A
#
# COMPACT_ATOMS: atom_id res chain seq x y z
N MET A 1 30.79 -50.52 21.84
CA MET A 1 29.54 -50.72 21.06
C MET A 1 28.44 -49.93 21.74
N ASN A 2 27.47 -49.45 20.95
CA ASN A 2 26.45 -48.42 21.24
C ASN A 2 27.00 -47.01 20.95
N GLY A 3 26.63 -46.31 19.89
CA GLY A 3 25.44 -46.41 19.05
C GLY A 3 24.98 -44.96 18.85
N THR A 4 25.68 -44.24 17.97
CA THR A 4 25.34 -42.87 17.54
C THR A 4 23.99 -42.92 16.82
N ALA A 5 22.92 -42.75 17.60
CA ALA A 5 21.58 -42.48 17.08
C ALA A 5 21.46 -40.99 16.78
N ASP A 6 22.29 -40.51 15.85
CA ASP A 6 22.14 -39.20 15.22
C ASP A 6 21.22 -39.35 14.00
N GLY A 7 19.93 -39.19 14.23
CA GLY A 7 18.88 -39.15 13.20
C GLY A 7 17.51 -39.40 13.84
N PRO A 8 16.38 -38.81 13.40
CA PRO A 8 16.10 -37.79 12.37
C PRO A 8 15.52 -36.48 12.94
N LEU A 9 15.54 -36.30 14.26
CA LEU A 9 14.78 -35.26 14.99
C LEU A 9 15.20 -33.81 14.66
N ASP A 10 16.46 -33.58 14.30
CA ASP A 10 16.95 -32.26 13.92
C ASP A 10 16.46 -31.82 12.52
N HIS A 11 16.24 -32.77 11.61
CA HIS A 11 15.69 -32.47 10.29
C HIS A 11 14.20 -32.09 10.36
N ASP A 12 13.43 -32.72 11.25
CA ASP A 12 12.02 -32.38 11.47
C ASP A 12 11.85 -31.04 12.22
N ALA A 13 12.75 -30.74 13.17
CA ALA A 13 12.80 -29.45 13.86
C ALA A 13 13.23 -28.31 12.93
N ALA A 14 14.19 -28.56 12.03
CA ALA A 14 14.60 -27.59 11.01
C ALA A 14 13.50 -27.39 9.98
N ALA A 15 12.88 -28.47 9.47
CA ALA A 15 11.78 -28.41 8.52
C ALA A 15 10.58 -27.65 9.09
N SER A 16 10.16 -27.96 10.33
CA SER A 16 9.05 -27.26 10.99
C SER A 16 9.32 -25.79 11.26
N ARG A 17 10.55 -25.40 11.64
CA ARG A 17 10.95 -23.98 11.74
C ARG A 17 10.91 -23.29 10.38
N ILE A 18 11.40 -23.94 9.33
CA ILE A 18 11.35 -23.41 7.96
C ILE A 18 9.89 -23.21 7.53
N THR A 19 9.00 -24.19 7.77
CA THR A 19 7.57 -24.08 7.43
C THR A 19 6.88 -22.98 8.23
N GLN A 20 7.23 -22.82 9.51
CA GLN A 20 6.65 -21.78 10.38
C GLN A 20 7.11 -20.38 9.97
N VAL A 21 8.37 -20.22 9.56
CA VAL A 21 8.91 -18.97 9.02
C VAL A 21 8.28 -18.66 7.68
N GLU A 22 8.17 -19.64 6.79
CA GLU A 22 7.54 -19.49 5.47
C GLU A 22 6.06 -19.09 5.61
N ASN A 23 5.31 -19.74 6.50
CA ASN A 23 3.92 -19.38 6.79
C ASN A 23 3.79 -17.97 7.40
N ARG A 24 4.71 -17.54 8.28
CA ARG A 24 4.73 -16.16 8.80
C ARG A 24 5.02 -15.15 7.70
N VAL A 25 5.99 -15.42 6.82
CA VAL A 25 6.34 -14.55 5.69
C VAL A 25 5.17 -14.46 4.69
N GLY A 26 4.56 -15.60 4.34
CA GLY A 26 3.41 -15.67 3.44
C GLY A 26 2.18 -14.93 3.98
N ARG A 27 1.86 -15.11 5.27
CA ARG A 27 0.74 -14.40 5.93
C ARG A 27 1.00 -12.88 5.98
N THR A 28 2.21 -12.49 6.33
CA THR A 28 2.64 -11.09 6.38
C THR A 28 2.50 -10.41 5.02
N LYS A 29 2.95 -11.09 3.97
CA LYS A 29 2.88 -10.62 2.58
C LYS A 29 1.45 -10.51 2.07
N ARG A 30 0.59 -11.49 2.33
CA ARG A 30 -0.85 -11.41 1.99
C ARG A 30 -1.52 -10.21 2.66
N ILE A 31 -1.24 -10.01 3.95
CA ILE A 31 -1.76 -8.85 4.68
C ILE A 31 -1.24 -7.58 4.00
N TYR A 32 0.04 -7.49 3.65
CA TYR A 32 0.64 -6.32 2.98
C TYR A 32 -0.01 -6.00 1.64
N VAL A 33 -0.15 -6.99 0.76
CA VAL A 33 -0.89 -6.85 -0.50
C VAL A 33 -2.30 -6.34 -0.25
N GLY A 34 -3.02 -6.93 0.71
CA GLY A 34 -4.38 -6.53 1.05
C GLY A 34 -4.50 -5.06 1.47
N SER A 35 -3.57 -4.54 2.29
CA SER A 35 -3.60 -3.13 2.69
C SER A 35 -3.24 -2.17 1.57
N VAL A 36 -2.29 -2.53 0.70
CA VAL A 36 -1.93 -1.67 -0.44
C VAL A 36 -3.11 -1.59 -1.42
N VAL A 37 -3.80 -2.70 -1.67
CA VAL A 37 -5.05 -2.73 -2.45
C VAL A 37 -6.12 -1.87 -1.79
N LEU A 38 -6.35 -2.03 -0.49
CA LEU A 38 -7.33 -1.25 0.26
C LEU A 38 -7.03 0.25 0.19
N LEU A 39 -5.76 0.64 0.30
CA LEU A 39 -5.34 2.04 0.17
C LEU A 39 -5.64 2.59 -1.23
N GLY A 40 -5.41 1.81 -2.29
CA GLY A 40 -5.79 2.17 -3.66
C GLY A 40 -7.30 2.39 -3.81
N VAL A 41 -8.11 1.49 -3.24
CA VAL A 41 -9.58 1.61 -3.26
C VAL A 41 -10.06 2.84 -2.49
N ILE A 42 -9.51 3.10 -1.30
CA ILE A 42 -9.86 4.30 -0.51
C ILE A 42 -9.48 5.56 -1.26
N THR A 43 -8.33 5.57 -1.94
CA THR A 43 -7.89 6.73 -2.74
C THR A 43 -8.85 6.99 -3.90
N LEU A 44 -9.31 5.94 -4.60
CA LEU A 44 -10.33 6.09 -5.65
C LEU A 44 -11.65 6.65 -5.10
N ALA A 45 -12.14 6.08 -4.00
CA ALA A 45 -13.38 6.53 -3.38
C ALA A 45 -13.27 7.99 -2.94
N TYR A 46 -12.12 8.39 -2.40
CA TYR A 46 -11.85 9.77 -2.00
C TYR A 46 -11.93 10.74 -3.18
N PHE A 47 -11.20 10.51 -4.27
CA PHE A 47 -11.26 11.39 -5.44
C PHE A 47 -12.61 11.36 -6.16
N ALA A 48 -13.33 10.23 -6.12
CA ALA A 48 -14.70 10.16 -6.64
C ALA A 48 -15.66 11.06 -5.85
N VAL A 49 -15.52 11.09 -4.53
CA VAL A 49 -16.31 11.97 -3.66
C VAL A 49 -15.90 13.43 -3.86
N VAL A 50 -14.60 13.75 -3.80
CA VAL A 50 -14.13 15.14 -3.94
C VAL A 50 -14.47 15.71 -5.33
N GLY A 51 -14.28 14.92 -6.39
CA GLY A 51 -14.62 15.34 -7.75
C GLY A 51 -16.12 15.59 -7.98
N GLY A 52 -16.99 14.98 -7.17
CA GLY A 52 -18.44 15.20 -7.18
C GLY A 52 -18.90 16.45 -6.41
N ILE A 53 -18.05 17.04 -5.57
CA ILE A 53 -18.41 18.20 -4.73
C ILE A 53 -18.11 19.50 -5.50
N PRO A 54 -18.97 20.54 -5.41
CA PRO A 54 -18.71 21.83 -6.04
C PRO A 54 -17.44 22.51 -5.52
N ARG A 55 -16.68 23.14 -6.43
CA ARG A 55 -15.40 23.81 -6.12
C ARG A 55 -15.45 24.82 -4.98
N ALA A 56 -16.56 25.53 -4.83
CA ALA A 56 -16.74 26.52 -3.77
C ALA A 56 -16.60 25.90 -2.37
N VAL A 57 -16.97 24.62 -2.22
CA VAL A 57 -16.90 23.87 -0.97
C VAL A 57 -15.53 23.22 -0.78
N VAL A 58 -14.90 22.77 -1.88
CA VAL A 58 -13.62 22.03 -1.84
C VAL A 58 -12.40 22.95 -1.74
N LYS A 59 -12.44 24.15 -2.34
CA LYS A 59 -11.33 25.12 -2.38
C LYS A 59 -10.61 25.38 -1.05
N PRO A 60 -11.29 25.57 0.12
CA PRO A 60 -10.58 25.76 1.39
C PRO A 60 -9.83 24.49 1.86
N TYR A 61 -10.14 23.33 1.28
CA TYR A 61 -9.58 22.02 1.59
C TYR A 61 -8.63 21.50 0.50
N ASP A 62 -8.20 22.32 -0.46
CA ASP A 62 -7.27 21.92 -1.54
C ASP A 62 -5.97 21.31 -1.01
N SER A 63 -5.50 21.74 0.18
CA SER A 63 -4.35 21.14 0.85
C SER A 63 -4.66 19.76 1.47
N LEU A 64 -5.89 19.54 1.93
CA LEU A 64 -6.33 18.24 2.47
C LEU A 64 -6.49 17.17 1.38
N LEU A 65 -6.74 17.59 0.13
CA LEU A 65 -6.84 16.73 -1.06
C LEU A 65 -5.60 15.84 -1.23
N VAL A 66 -4.41 16.39 -0.93
CA VAL A 66 -3.15 15.65 -0.97
C VAL A 66 -2.78 15.12 0.41
N LEU A 67 -2.98 15.92 1.47
CA LEU A 67 -2.51 15.59 2.82
C LEU A 67 -3.23 14.37 3.42
N PHE A 68 -4.55 14.27 3.24
CA PHE A 68 -5.36 13.20 3.85
C PHE A 68 -4.97 11.80 3.34
N PRO A 69 -4.98 11.51 2.03
CA PRO A 69 -4.52 10.23 1.48
C PRO A 69 -3.06 9.91 1.81
N VAL A 70 -2.17 10.92 1.84
CA VAL A 70 -0.77 10.73 2.26
C VAL A 70 -0.68 10.37 3.75
N ALA A 71 -1.44 11.03 4.62
CA ALA A 71 -1.51 10.67 6.03
C ALA A 71 -2.06 9.25 6.23
N LEU A 72 -3.08 8.87 5.45
CA LEU A 72 -3.65 7.52 5.47
C LEU A 72 -2.60 6.47 5.06
N PHE A 73 -1.78 6.77 4.05
CA PHE A 73 -0.64 5.94 3.68
C PHE A 73 0.31 5.72 4.87
N PHE A 74 0.71 6.79 5.56
CA PHE A 74 1.59 6.70 6.72
C PHE A 74 0.97 5.93 7.89
N VAL A 75 -0.35 6.01 8.10
CA VAL A 75 -1.03 5.20 9.11
C VAL A 75 -0.99 3.71 8.73
N VAL A 76 -1.35 3.39 7.48
CA VAL A 76 -1.38 2.00 6.98
C VAL A 76 0.02 1.36 6.98
N VAL A 77 1.05 2.12 6.60
CA VAL A 77 2.45 1.67 6.57
C VAL A 77 3.11 1.73 7.95
N GLY A 78 2.81 2.75 8.76
CA GLY A 78 3.35 2.93 10.11
C GLY A 78 2.91 1.84 11.08
N ILE A 79 1.64 1.44 11.04
CA ILE A 79 1.11 0.29 11.81
C ILE A 79 1.90 -1.00 11.46
N ARG A 80 2.42 -1.11 10.24
CA ARG A 80 3.15 -2.30 9.77
C ARG A 80 4.63 -2.28 10.07
N ARG A 81 5.28 -1.12 10.04
CA ARG A 81 6.67 -0.98 10.51
C ARG A 81 6.83 -1.48 11.94
N ALA A 82 5.85 -1.24 12.80
CA ALA A 82 5.83 -1.78 14.16
C ALA A 82 5.72 -3.32 14.22
N SER A 83 5.23 -3.95 13.15
CA SER A 83 4.90 -5.38 13.09
C SER A 83 5.93 -6.24 12.34
N THR A 84 6.84 -5.65 11.57
CA THR A 84 7.68 -6.40 10.62
C THR A 84 9.09 -5.85 10.43
N SER A 85 10.11 -6.65 10.78
CA SER A 85 11.55 -6.37 10.60
C SER A 85 12.13 -6.93 9.27
N ALA A 86 11.30 -7.07 8.23
CA ALA A 86 11.77 -7.66 6.97
C ALA A 86 12.43 -6.58 6.09
N ARG A 87 13.78 -6.57 6.04
CA ARG A 87 14.58 -5.60 5.25
C ARG A 87 14.18 -5.51 3.76
N GLY A 88 13.63 -6.59 3.19
CA GLY A 88 13.13 -6.61 1.81
C GLY A 88 11.84 -5.81 1.58
N VAL A 89 11.02 -5.61 2.62
CA VAL A 89 9.76 -4.85 2.55
C VAL A 89 10.03 -3.34 2.51
N LEU A 90 11.08 -2.88 3.19
CA LEU A 90 11.44 -1.46 3.30
C LEU A 90 11.74 -0.79 1.95
N ARG A 91 12.43 -1.48 1.03
CA ARG A 91 12.76 -0.90 -0.27
C ARG A 91 11.52 -0.78 -1.16
N VAL A 92 10.62 -1.77 -1.13
CA VAL A 92 9.34 -1.71 -1.85
C VAL A 92 8.42 -0.66 -1.24
N GLU A 93 8.38 -0.54 0.08
CA GLU A 93 7.67 0.55 0.78
C GLU A 93 8.18 1.93 0.39
N GLN A 94 9.48 2.15 0.32
CA GLN A 94 10.07 3.44 -0.07
C GLN A 94 9.71 3.81 -1.51
N TRP A 95 9.80 2.87 -2.45
CA TRP A 95 9.40 3.09 -3.84
C TRP A 95 7.90 3.34 -3.98
N LEU A 96 7.09 2.57 -3.24
CA LEU A 96 5.64 2.75 -3.20
C LEU A 96 5.27 4.11 -2.61
N LEU A 97 5.89 4.52 -1.50
CA LEU A 97 5.67 5.82 -0.87
C LEU A 97 6.03 6.97 -1.82
N ALA A 98 7.23 6.91 -2.42
CA ALA A 98 7.68 7.93 -3.35
C ALA A 98 6.76 8.03 -4.57
N GLY A 99 6.42 6.89 -5.18
CA GLY A 99 5.51 6.83 -6.32
C GLY A 99 4.10 7.33 -5.97
N TYR A 100 3.59 6.97 -4.79
CA TYR A 100 2.28 7.39 -4.32
C TYR A 100 2.23 8.90 -4.06
N ILE A 101 3.24 9.47 -3.38
CA ILE A 101 3.32 10.92 -3.14
C ILE A 101 3.37 11.68 -4.48
N VAL A 102 4.22 11.26 -5.41
CA VAL A 102 4.33 11.91 -6.72
C VAL A 102 3.00 11.83 -7.47
N ALA A 103 2.37 10.65 -7.50
CA ALA A 103 1.07 10.47 -8.14
C ALA A 103 -0.04 11.31 -7.48
N MET A 104 -0.02 11.45 -6.14
CA MET A 104 -0.96 12.30 -5.39
C MET A 104 -0.77 13.78 -5.70
N VAL A 105 0.47 14.27 -5.78
CA VAL A 105 0.75 15.67 -6.15
C VAL A 105 0.30 15.95 -7.58
N VAL A 106 0.59 15.04 -8.51
CA VAL A 106 0.14 15.16 -9.90
C VAL A 106 -1.39 15.11 -9.98
N ALA A 107 -2.05 14.20 -9.26
CA ALA A 107 -3.50 14.10 -9.23
C ALA A 107 -4.15 15.38 -8.68
N GLY A 108 -3.66 15.90 -7.56
CA GLY A 108 -4.12 17.16 -6.99
C GLY A 108 -3.90 18.35 -7.92
N ALA A 109 -2.74 18.43 -8.59
CA ALA A 109 -2.48 19.47 -9.57
C ALA A 109 -3.43 19.38 -10.78
N LEU A 110 -3.68 18.18 -11.31
CA LEU A 110 -4.64 17.98 -12.38
C LEU A 110 -6.05 18.40 -11.96
N GLU A 111 -6.47 18.05 -10.75
CA GLU A 111 -7.79 18.42 -10.24
C GLU A 111 -7.94 19.94 -10.07
N ILE A 112 -6.90 20.62 -9.58
CA ILE A 112 -6.93 22.08 -9.35
C ILE A 112 -6.82 22.86 -10.67
N PHE A 113 -5.91 22.48 -11.56
CA PHE A 113 -5.56 23.29 -12.73
C PHE A 113 -6.25 22.87 -14.02
N VAL A 114 -6.63 21.58 -14.16
CA VAL A 114 -7.12 21.04 -15.43
C VAL A 114 -8.62 20.74 -15.37
N PHE A 115 -9.11 20.15 -14.29
CA PHE A 115 -10.50 19.71 -14.21
C PHE A 115 -11.43 20.75 -13.56
N ARG A 116 -12.64 20.90 -14.12
CA ARG A 116 -13.75 21.56 -13.44
C ARG A 116 -14.37 20.58 -12.44
N GLN A 117 -14.20 20.83 -11.15
CA GLN A 117 -14.85 20.09 -10.06
C GLN A 117 -16.38 20.13 -10.21
N GLY A 118 -17.05 19.04 -9.82
CA GLY A 118 -18.47 18.79 -10.08
C GLY A 118 -18.75 17.99 -11.35
N THR A 119 -17.72 17.36 -11.94
CA THR A 119 -17.86 16.50 -13.12
C THR A 119 -17.20 15.15 -12.87
N VAL A 120 -17.69 14.09 -13.53
CA VAL A 120 -17.11 12.73 -13.46
C VAL A 120 -15.61 12.74 -13.81
N ALA A 121 -15.19 13.66 -14.68
CA ALA A 121 -13.79 13.81 -15.07
C ALA A 121 -12.88 14.23 -13.90
N ALA A 122 -13.40 14.91 -12.87
CA ALA A 122 -12.62 15.29 -11.69
C ALA A 122 -12.24 14.10 -10.80
N ALA A 123 -12.86 12.92 -11.00
CA ALA A 123 -12.47 11.69 -10.31
C ALA A 123 -11.31 10.94 -11.01
N LEU A 124 -11.07 11.22 -12.30
CA LEU A 124 -10.03 10.57 -13.11
C LEU A 124 -8.60 10.74 -12.56
N PRO A 125 -8.20 11.91 -12.01
CA PRO A 125 -6.88 12.08 -11.41
C PRO A 125 -6.59 11.07 -10.30
N GLY A 126 -7.61 10.64 -9.54
CA GLY A 126 -7.47 9.63 -8.49
C GLY A 126 -7.07 8.24 -8.98
N LEU A 127 -7.21 7.95 -10.27
CA LEU A 127 -6.73 6.71 -10.86
C LEU A 127 -5.21 6.59 -10.83
N LEU A 128 -4.47 7.70 -10.91
CA LEU A 128 -3.00 7.69 -10.89
C LEU A 128 -2.44 7.11 -9.58
N PRO A 129 -2.75 7.68 -8.39
CA PRO A 129 -2.24 7.15 -7.13
C PRO A 129 -2.81 5.74 -6.84
N ALA A 130 -4.03 5.45 -7.25
CA ALA A 130 -4.60 4.10 -7.11
C ALA A 130 -3.89 3.07 -8.00
N ALA A 131 -3.51 3.43 -9.22
CA ALA A 131 -2.75 2.56 -10.12
C ALA A 131 -1.37 2.22 -9.53
N VAL A 132 -0.70 3.18 -8.87
CA VAL A 132 0.56 2.91 -8.16
C VAL A 132 0.34 1.86 -7.06
N CYS A 133 -0.74 1.97 -6.29
CA CYS A 133 -1.10 0.98 -5.27
C CYS A 133 -1.36 -0.40 -5.89
N PHE A 134 -2.18 -0.51 -6.94
CA PHE A 134 -2.49 -1.80 -7.57
C PHE A 134 -1.27 -2.42 -8.25
N ALA A 135 -0.41 -1.62 -8.89
CA ALA A 135 0.84 -2.09 -9.48
C ALA A 135 1.77 -2.66 -8.41
N ALA A 136 1.94 -1.97 -7.28
CA ALA A 136 2.72 -2.47 -6.17
C ALA A 136 2.14 -3.77 -5.60
N ALA A 137 0.82 -3.83 -5.38
CA ALA A 137 0.13 -5.05 -4.95
C ALA A 137 0.36 -6.22 -5.91
N GLY A 138 0.33 -5.98 -7.22
CA GLY A 138 0.62 -6.99 -8.25
C GLY A 138 2.06 -7.50 -8.23
N VAL A 139 3.04 -6.60 -8.06
CA VAL A 139 4.46 -6.98 -7.91
C VAL A 139 4.69 -7.79 -6.64
N LEU A 140 4.02 -7.41 -5.55
CA LEU A 140 4.07 -8.10 -4.27
C LEU A 140 3.33 -9.44 -4.30
N GLY A 141 2.31 -9.59 -5.14
CA GLY A 141 1.55 -10.83 -5.30
C GLY A 141 2.21 -11.90 -6.18
N LYS A 142 3.11 -11.50 -7.10
CA LYS A 142 3.79 -12.41 -8.05
C LYS A 142 5.08 -13.05 -7.54
N LYS A 143 5.73 -12.47 -6.53
CA LYS A 143 6.88 -13.10 -5.84
C LYS A 143 6.38 -14.08 -4.79
#